data_AF-A0A7R9NVA3-F1
#
_entry.id   AF-A0A7R9NVA3-F1
#
_cell.length_a   1.000
_cell.length_b   1.000
_cell.length_c   1.000
_cell.angle_alpha   90.00
_cell.angle_beta   90.00
_cell.angle_gamma   90.00
#
_symmetry.space_group_name_H-M   'P 1'
#
loop_
_entity.id
_entity.type
_entity.pdbx_description
1 polymer ?
#
loop_
_entity_poly.entity_id
_entity_poly.type
_entity_poly.pdbx_seq_one_letter_code
_entity_poly.pdbx_strand_id
1 'polypeptide(L)'
;MLAVHKISLVSFTLALVFKQTLQKSSLESAVYVAAVVEYSPVTSGQVRDVITTNTDNYIQFIQQASSQDADVIVFPENGIVSFTGATDSYSTTVPHPRQGCNPCLNNTQANMTQEMVRLSCAARYHRMYVVVNVPEVEMRTWNQTETLYYNTNVVFDRKGVVVARYRKYNLFLEPSFSRPGEPEISILETDFGVRFGIFTCFDIIFQAPAVQLVRKFNITDVIFPAEWFSELPFLTAVQGQAQWSHAMDANLLASGYSKPSVGSTGSGIYGGRSGALITLMAPTNTSQLLIATVPKKKTTGQEAAVAVKGQCPEENSVRVISENLSDGSLRDTPDDRERSTDLLRVHVPFSMMIEDLTAYSAMPLEIDSLTDGGQQNVTSSLCHGSLCCQLTVSLTNNVIGSSSASSGGDLVPPKETLNDYRYMFVVYDGVRGFSGVATAGIQICALIACGNSSKSSCGAMLTDLGSDARMNTTFHYIAVEGVFKGADNTAQMPNTLTTSYGVLAPGSFEFSHGDAARDGEVAVRLRTRMESDEILTFGIFGRDYTRDAWLETPYNSSNRAGTVLFSQLLAFILILAMYQTYLQYN
;
A
#
# COMPACT_ATOMS: atom_id res chain seq x y z
N MET A 1 -84.07 -15.85 -18.58
CA MET A 1 -83.03 -16.42 -19.47
C MET A 1 -81.74 -16.44 -18.67
N LEU A 2 -81.36 -17.62 -18.16
CA LEU A 2 -80.12 -18.34 -18.53
C LEU A 2 -78.86 -17.62 -18.00
N ALA A 3 -78.33 -17.99 -16.81
CA ALA A 3 -77.28 -19.02 -16.58
C ALA A 3 -75.88 -18.49 -17.02
N VAL A 4 -74.75 -18.51 -16.29
CA VAL A 4 -74.12 -19.46 -15.35
C VAL A 4 -72.93 -18.77 -14.61
N HIS A 5 -72.82 -19.00 -13.28
CA HIS A 5 -71.64 -19.20 -12.37
C HIS A 5 -70.34 -18.36 -12.51
N LYS A 6 -69.90 -17.63 -11.46
CA LYS A 6 -69.05 -18.04 -10.29
C LYS A 6 -67.62 -18.47 -10.67
N ILE A 7 -66.62 -17.96 -9.91
CA ILE A 7 -65.17 -18.28 -9.75
C ILE A 7 -64.39 -16.94 -9.87
N SER A 8 -63.52 -16.46 -8.97
CA SER A 8 -62.94 -16.96 -7.73
C SER A 8 -62.44 -15.77 -6.90
N LEU A 9 -62.56 -15.88 -5.58
CA LEU A 9 -61.66 -15.23 -4.61
C LEU A 9 -60.23 -15.75 -4.87
N VAL A 10 -59.22 -15.03 -4.36
CA VAL A 10 -57.77 -15.32 -4.40
C VAL A 10 -57.03 -14.65 -5.57
N SER A 11 -56.57 -13.42 -5.31
CA SER A 11 -55.34 -12.88 -5.89
C SER A 11 -54.68 -12.00 -4.82
N PHE A 12 -54.33 -12.63 -3.71
CA PHE A 12 -53.50 -12.04 -2.65
C PHE A 12 -52.43 -13.07 -2.30
N THR A 13 -51.41 -13.19 -3.17
CA THR A 13 -50.07 -13.77 -2.90
C THR A 13 -49.35 -13.98 -4.23
N LEU A 14 -48.45 -13.05 -4.57
CA LEU A 14 -47.09 -13.25 -5.12
C LEU A 14 -46.58 -11.96 -5.76
N ALA A 15 -46.57 -10.86 -4.99
CA ALA A 15 -45.41 -9.99 -5.09
C ALA A 15 -44.25 -10.75 -4.45
N LEU A 16 -43.70 -11.74 -5.18
CA LEU A 16 -42.38 -12.26 -4.94
C LEU A 16 -41.47 -11.04 -5.09
N VAL A 17 -41.21 -10.40 -3.95
CA VAL A 17 -39.95 -9.73 -3.73
C VAL A 17 -38.92 -10.82 -4.03
N PHE A 18 -38.45 -10.87 -5.28
CA PHE A 18 -37.13 -11.39 -5.56
C PHE A 18 -36.20 -10.49 -4.73
N LYS A 19 -36.04 -10.85 -3.45
CA LYS A 19 -34.73 -10.74 -2.85
C LYS A 19 -33.88 -11.50 -3.83
N GLN A 20 -33.15 -10.79 -4.68
CA GLN A 20 -32.00 -11.38 -5.33
C GLN A 20 -31.18 -11.90 -4.15
N THR A 21 -31.33 -13.19 -3.84
CA THR A 21 -30.32 -13.92 -3.11
C THR A 21 -29.12 -13.82 -4.04
N LEU A 22 -28.28 -12.81 -3.81
CA LEU A 22 -27.11 -12.53 -4.62
C LEU A 22 -26.20 -13.74 -4.46
N GLN A 23 -26.35 -14.65 -5.41
CA GLN A 23 -25.58 -15.88 -5.47
C GLN A 23 -24.12 -15.49 -5.69
N LYS A 24 -23.21 -16.19 -5.00
CA LYS A 24 -21.75 -16.09 -5.22
C LYS A 24 -21.44 -16.03 -6.72
N SER A 25 -20.45 -15.22 -7.09
CA SER A 25 -20.14 -14.97 -8.50
C SER A 25 -19.87 -16.27 -9.25
N SER A 26 -20.37 -16.33 -10.48
CA SER A 26 -20.19 -17.45 -11.41
C SER A 26 -19.18 -17.08 -12.49
N LEU A 27 -18.82 -18.01 -13.36
CA LEU A 27 -17.97 -17.73 -14.54
C LEU A 27 -18.58 -16.62 -15.43
N GLU A 28 -19.90 -16.63 -15.62
CA GLU A 28 -20.61 -15.68 -16.48
C GLU A 28 -20.84 -14.30 -15.83
N SER A 29 -20.62 -14.16 -14.52
CA SER A 29 -20.79 -12.88 -13.83
C SER A 29 -19.80 -11.86 -14.39
N ALA A 30 -20.26 -10.66 -14.74
CA ALA A 30 -19.40 -9.57 -15.21
C ALA A 30 -18.54 -8.93 -14.10
N VAL A 31 -18.93 -9.16 -12.84
CA VAL A 31 -18.32 -8.61 -11.64
C VAL A 31 -18.11 -9.71 -10.60
N TYR A 32 -17.28 -9.44 -9.60
CA TYR A 32 -17.19 -10.20 -8.36
C TYR A 32 -17.20 -9.25 -7.15
N VAL A 33 -17.54 -9.74 -5.96
CA VAL A 33 -17.53 -8.91 -4.75
C VAL A 33 -16.24 -9.19 -3.98
N ALA A 34 -15.45 -8.15 -3.70
CA ALA A 34 -14.20 -8.26 -2.98
C ALA A 34 -14.27 -7.51 -1.64
N ALA A 35 -13.66 -8.10 -0.63
CA ALA A 35 -13.44 -7.48 0.67
C ALA A 35 -11.95 -7.38 1.00
N VAL A 36 -11.55 -6.27 1.61
CA VAL A 36 -10.23 -6.10 2.22
C VAL A 36 -10.40 -5.54 3.63
N VAL A 37 -9.46 -5.85 4.52
CA VAL A 37 -9.54 -5.40 5.92
C VAL A 37 -8.34 -4.52 6.23
N GLU A 38 -8.59 -3.24 6.52
CA GLU A 38 -7.65 -2.44 7.29
C GLU A 38 -7.71 -2.98 8.72
N TYR A 39 -6.62 -3.54 9.26
CA TYR A 39 -6.68 -4.24 10.55
C TYR A 39 -5.67 -3.70 11.55
N SER A 40 -6.15 -3.29 12.71
CA SER A 40 -5.32 -2.99 13.88
C SER A 40 -5.29 -4.22 14.78
N PRO A 41 -4.20 -4.98 14.77
CA PRO A 41 -4.10 -6.21 15.53
C PRO A 41 -3.89 -5.96 17.02
N VAL A 42 -4.32 -6.94 17.81
CA VAL A 42 -3.87 -7.07 19.18
C VAL A 42 -2.38 -7.42 19.15
N THR A 43 -1.56 -6.70 19.91
CA THR A 43 -0.10 -6.93 19.96
C THR A 43 0.43 -7.12 21.38
N SER A 44 -0.43 -7.02 22.39
CA SER A 44 -0.08 -7.11 23.81
C SER A 44 -0.69 -8.36 24.44
N GLY A 45 0.12 -9.15 25.14
CA GLY A 45 -0.31 -10.37 25.82
C GLY A 45 0.64 -11.53 25.56
N GLN A 46 0.24 -12.74 25.97
CA GLN A 46 0.95 -13.95 25.60
C GLN A 46 0.79 -14.22 24.10
N VAL A 47 1.86 -14.67 23.44
CA VAL A 47 1.92 -14.87 21.98
C VAL A 47 0.73 -15.69 21.46
N ARG A 48 0.41 -16.80 22.12
CA ARG A 48 -0.70 -17.69 21.74
C ARG A 48 -2.06 -17.00 21.84
N ASP A 49 -2.29 -16.24 22.90
CA ASP A 49 -3.57 -15.54 23.13
C ASP A 49 -3.77 -14.42 22.11
N VAL A 50 -2.69 -13.72 21.75
CA VAL A 50 -2.70 -12.69 20.72
C VAL A 50 -3.06 -13.28 19.36
N ILE A 51 -2.39 -14.36 18.96
CA ILE A 51 -2.66 -15.05 17.69
C ILE A 51 -4.08 -15.61 17.65
N THR A 52 -4.54 -16.20 18.76
CA THR A 52 -5.92 -16.71 18.89
C THR A 52 -6.94 -15.57 18.75
N THR A 53 -6.71 -14.44 19.45
CA THR A 53 -7.61 -13.28 19.41
C THR A 53 -7.67 -12.64 18.03
N ASN A 54 -6.51 -12.45 17.38
CA ASN A 54 -6.48 -11.93 16.01
C ASN A 54 -7.17 -12.87 15.03
N THR A 55 -7.03 -14.18 15.21
CA THR A 55 -7.76 -15.19 14.43
C THR A 55 -9.27 -15.10 14.64
N ASP A 56 -9.73 -14.90 15.88
CA ASP A 56 -11.14 -14.72 16.20
C ASP A 56 -11.72 -13.48 15.51
N ASN A 57 -10.98 -12.38 15.55
CA ASN A 57 -11.35 -11.14 14.86
C ASN A 57 -11.44 -11.34 13.34
N TYR A 58 -10.50 -12.08 12.74
CA TYR A 58 -10.55 -12.40 11.31
C TYR A 58 -11.80 -13.22 10.96
N ILE A 59 -12.17 -14.19 11.79
CA ILE A 59 -13.39 -15.00 11.59
C ILE A 59 -14.64 -14.12 11.63
N GLN A 60 -14.69 -13.12 12.52
CA GLN A 60 -15.79 -12.14 12.54
C GLN A 60 -15.87 -11.33 11.24
N PHE A 61 -14.73 -10.86 10.72
CA PHE A 61 -14.69 -10.16 9.42
C PHE A 61 -15.07 -11.07 8.25
N ILE A 62 -14.66 -12.35 8.27
CA ILE A 62 -15.08 -13.36 7.29
C ILE A 62 -16.61 -13.49 7.30
N GLN A 63 -17.22 -13.55 8.48
CA GLN A 63 -18.67 -13.61 8.63
C GLN A 63 -19.36 -12.35 8.09
N GLN A 64 -18.85 -11.16 8.41
CA GLN A 64 -19.41 -9.88 7.95
C GLN A 64 -19.29 -9.69 6.43
N ALA A 65 -18.16 -10.09 5.84
CA ALA A 65 -17.97 -10.06 4.39
C ALA A 65 -18.86 -11.10 3.70
N SER A 66 -18.99 -12.30 4.29
CA SER A 66 -19.90 -13.33 3.80
C SER A 66 -21.36 -12.89 3.81
N SER A 67 -21.81 -12.11 4.81
CA SER A 67 -23.19 -11.60 4.84
C SER A 67 -23.48 -10.53 3.79
N GLN A 68 -22.43 -10.04 3.14
CA GLN A 68 -22.48 -9.10 2.01
C GLN A 68 -22.03 -9.78 0.71
N ASP A 69 -22.12 -11.11 0.66
CA ASP A 69 -21.86 -11.95 -0.51
C ASP A 69 -20.44 -11.87 -1.11
N ALA A 70 -19.45 -11.37 -0.36
CA ALA A 70 -18.06 -11.29 -0.81
C ALA A 70 -17.52 -12.64 -1.31
N ASP A 71 -16.94 -12.67 -2.50
CA ASP A 71 -16.31 -13.86 -3.08
C ASP A 71 -14.93 -14.12 -2.49
N VAL A 72 -14.22 -13.05 -2.13
CA VAL A 72 -12.86 -13.07 -1.57
C VAL A 72 -12.73 -12.02 -0.47
N ILE A 73 -12.02 -12.37 0.61
CA ILE A 73 -11.56 -11.44 1.64
C ILE A 73 -10.05 -11.51 1.79
N VAL A 74 -9.40 -10.35 1.83
CA VAL A 74 -7.96 -10.22 2.04
C VAL A 74 -7.70 -9.58 3.41
N PHE A 75 -6.73 -10.14 4.13
CA PHE A 75 -6.21 -9.63 5.39
C PHE A 75 -4.76 -9.15 5.23
N PRO A 76 -4.27 -8.24 6.10
CA PRO A 76 -2.97 -7.63 5.92
C PRO A 76 -1.80 -8.55 6.29
N GLU A 77 -0.62 -8.15 5.81
CA GLU A 77 0.67 -8.67 6.25
C GLU A 77 0.85 -8.45 7.75
N ASN A 78 1.46 -9.41 8.44
CA ASN A 78 1.70 -9.37 9.90
C ASN A 78 0.45 -9.22 10.80
N GLY A 79 -0.77 -9.22 10.25
CA GLY A 79 -1.97 -8.95 11.04
C GLY A 79 -2.39 -10.04 12.03
N ILE A 80 -1.97 -11.31 11.84
CA ILE A 80 -2.26 -12.38 12.81
C ILE A 80 -1.29 -12.35 13.99
N VAL A 81 0.01 -12.24 13.68
CA VAL A 81 1.07 -12.42 14.67
C VAL A 81 1.59 -11.09 15.18
N SER A 82 1.82 -10.09 14.32
CA SER A 82 2.29 -8.73 14.68
C SER A 82 3.59 -8.65 15.49
N PHE A 83 4.33 -9.75 15.62
CA PHE A 83 5.54 -9.82 16.43
C PHE A 83 6.81 -9.92 15.57
N THR A 84 7.79 -9.12 15.96
CA THR A 84 9.20 -9.32 15.63
C THR A 84 9.85 -10.07 16.81
N GLY A 85 10.10 -11.39 16.67
CA GLY A 85 10.57 -12.24 17.77
C GLY A 85 10.93 -13.66 17.30
N ALA A 86 11.20 -14.57 18.24
CA ALA A 86 11.59 -15.95 17.92
C ALA A 86 10.47 -16.68 17.15
N THR A 87 10.71 -16.82 15.84
CA THR A 87 9.79 -17.30 14.80
C THR A 87 9.25 -18.70 15.05
N ASP A 88 9.96 -19.54 15.81
CA ASP A 88 9.57 -20.91 16.14
C ASP A 88 8.22 -20.99 16.87
N SER A 89 7.92 -20.03 17.77
CA SER A 89 6.78 -20.12 18.69
C SER A 89 5.42 -19.78 18.04
N TYR A 90 5.42 -19.21 16.84
CA TYR A 90 4.22 -18.71 16.16
C TYR A 90 4.23 -18.93 14.64
N SER A 91 5.21 -19.66 14.12
CA SER A 91 5.23 -20.05 12.72
C SER A 91 4.38 -21.30 12.48
N THR A 92 3.96 -21.47 11.22
CA THR A 92 3.19 -22.63 10.77
C THR A 92 3.86 -23.25 9.55
N THR A 93 3.76 -24.55 9.37
CA THR A 93 4.02 -25.12 8.05
C THR A 93 2.93 -24.66 7.08
N VAL A 94 3.27 -24.53 5.80
CA VAL A 94 2.28 -24.27 4.75
C VAL A 94 2.48 -25.28 3.62
N PRO A 95 1.52 -26.20 3.39
CA PRO A 95 1.66 -27.19 2.34
C PRO A 95 1.69 -26.53 0.95
N HIS A 96 2.40 -27.16 0.02
CA HIS A 96 2.40 -26.69 -1.35
C HIS A 96 0.99 -26.84 -1.97
N PRO A 97 0.43 -25.84 -2.67
CA PRO A 97 -0.96 -25.87 -3.17
C PRO A 97 -1.32 -27.10 -4.03
N ARG A 98 -0.37 -27.62 -4.82
CA ARG A 98 -0.55 -28.85 -5.63
C ARG A 98 -0.89 -30.10 -4.82
N GLN A 99 -0.64 -30.11 -3.51
CA GLN A 99 -1.00 -31.21 -2.62
C GLN A 99 -2.50 -31.26 -2.29
N GLY A 100 -3.25 -30.18 -2.56
CA GLY A 100 -4.70 -30.14 -2.37
C GLY A 100 -5.14 -30.29 -0.91
N CYS A 101 -4.29 -29.91 0.05
CA CYS A 101 -4.55 -30.07 1.48
C CYS A 101 -5.77 -29.26 1.91
N ASN A 102 -6.69 -29.89 2.65
CA ASN A 102 -7.82 -29.23 3.29
C ASN A 102 -7.66 -29.28 4.82
N PRO A 103 -7.06 -28.25 5.44
CA PRO A 103 -6.82 -28.23 6.88
C PRO A 103 -8.09 -28.39 7.71
N CYS A 104 -9.23 -27.88 7.24
CA CYS A 104 -10.50 -28.00 7.97
C CYS A 104 -11.00 -29.45 8.07
N LEU A 105 -10.81 -30.26 7.02
CA LEU A 105 -11.30 -31.64 7.00
C LEU A 105 -10.25 -32.64 7.54
N ASN A 106 -8.97 -32.40 7.27
CA ASN A 106 -7.87 -33.30 7.62
C ASN A 106 -6.75 -32.53 8.34
N ASN A 107 -6.95 -32.20 9.63
CA ASN A 107 -5.99 -31.40 10.40
C ASN A 107 -4.63 -32.08 10.62
N THR A 108 -4.58 -33.42 10.62
CA THR A 108 -3.36 -34.20 10.85
C THR A 108 -2.38 -34.19 9.68
N GLN A 109 -2.85 -33.89 8.46
CA GLN A 109 -2.03 -34.00 7.23
C GLN A 109 -1.28 -32.72 6.87
N ALA A 110 -1.72 -31.56 7.37
CA ALA A 110 -1.14 -30.28 6.98
C ALA A 110 -0.02 -29.79 7.93
N ASN A 111 0.10 -30.40 9.12
CA ASN A 111 0.93 -29.95 10.26
C ASN A 111 0.82 -28.43 10.56
N MET A 112 -0.30 -27.82 10.15
CA MET A 112 -0.55 -26.40 10.33
C MET A 112 -1.01 -26.13 11.76
N THR A 113 -0.79 -24.89 12.20
CA THR A 113 -1.30 -24.45 13.50
C THR A 113 -2.83 -24.51 13.56
N GLN A 114 -3.38 -24.59 14.78
CA GLN A 114 -4.82 -24.66 15.00
C GLN A 114 -5.55 -23.43 14.42
N GLU A 115 -4.91 -22.27 14.41
CA GLU A 115 -5.46 -21.03 13.87
C GLU A 115 -5.65 -21.10 12.36
N MET A 116 -4.71 -21.70 11.63
CA MET A 116 -4.85 -21.93 10.19
C MET A 116 -5.96 -22.94 9.88
N VAL A 117 -6.14 -23.97 10.71
CA VAL A 117 -7.28 -24.91 10.60
C VAL A 117 -8.60 -24.16 10.80
N ARG A 118 -8.68 -23.25 11.79
CA ARG A 118 -9.88 -22.45 12.05
C ARG A 118 -10.21 -21.51 10.89
N LEU A 119 -9.21 -20.85 10.30
CA LEU A 119 -9.38 -19.98 9.12
C LEU A 119 -9.81 -20.77 7.89
N SER A 120 -9.22 -21.94 7.65
CA SER A 120 -9.65 -22.89 6.61
C SER A 120 -11.12 -23.30 6.80
N CYS A 121 -11.53 -23.58 8.04
CA CYS A 121 -12.93 -23.90 8.33
C CYS A 121 -13.86 -22.70 8.16
N ALA A 122 -13.43 -21.49 8.53
CA ALA A 122 -14.22 -20.28 8.30
C ALA A 122 -14.43 -20.04 6.79
N ALA A 123 -13.39 -20.20 5.96
CA ALA A 123 -13.47 -20.12 4.50
C ALA A 123 -14.48 -21.12 3.93
N ARG A 124 -14.41 -22.37 4.41
CA ARG A 124 -15.33 -23.45 4.03
C ARG A 124 -16.78 -23.15 4.43
N TYR A 125 -17.00 -22.76 5.69
CA TYR A 125 -18.32 -22.53 6.25
C TYR A 125 -19.03 -21.37 5.54
N HIS A 126 -18.30 -20.29 5.27
CA HIS A 126 -18.80 -19.09 4.59
C HIS A 126 -18.69 -19.14 3.06
N ARG A 127 -18.17 -20.25 2.50
CA ARG A 127 -17.98 -20.47 1.05
C ARG A 127 -17.29 -19.29 0.36
N MET A 128 -16.21 -18.80 0.95
CA MET A 128 -15.49 -17.59 0.53
C MET A 128 -14.00 -17.87 0.41
N TYR A 129 -13.33 -17.26 -0.56
CA TYR A 129 -11.87 -17.28 -0.61
C TYR A 129 -11.31 -16.40 0.51
N VAL A 130 -10.38 -16.93 1.30
CA VAL A 130 -9.79 -16.22 2.45
C VAL A 130 -8.29 -16.14 2.25
N VAL A 131 -7.75 -14.93 2.27
CA VAL A 131 -6.32 -14.67 2.10
C VAL A 131 -5.74 -14.13 3.38
N VAL A 132 -4.71 -14.79 3.90
CA VAL A 132 -4.01 -14.41 5.12
C VAL A 132 -2.51 -14.42 4.92
N ASN A 133 -1.80 -13.66 5.76
CA ASN A 133 -0.35 -13.64 5.81
C ASN A 133 0.13 -14.25 7.14
N VAL A 134 1.12 -15.14 7.07
CA VAL A 134 1.68 -15.85 8.23
C VAL A 134 3.19 -16.03 8.10
N PRO A 135 3.89 -16.14 9.25
CA PRO A 135 5.24 -16.69 9.30
C PRO A 135 5.21 -18.20 8.94
N GLU A 136 5.71 -18.56 7.77
CA GLU A 136 5.89 -19.97 7.37
C GLU A 136 7.21 -20.50 7.94
N VAL A 137 7.23 -21.75 8.39
CA VAL A 137 8.46 -22.50 8.70
C VAL A 137 8.64 -23.67 7.73
N GLU A 138 9.86 -23.82 7.21
CA GLU A 138 10.29 -24.92 6.34
C GLU A 138 11.61 -25.51 6.86
N MET A 139 11.62 -26.81 7.15
CA MET A 139 12.83 -27.56 7.49
C MET A 139 13.43 -28.17 6.21
N ARG A 140 14.68 -27.85 5.88
CA ARG A 140 15.34 -28.44 4.70
C ARG A 140 15.82 -29.86 4.99
N THR A 141 15.29 -30.83 4.24
CA THR A 141 15.50 -32.27 4.46
C THR A 141 16.88 -32.79 4.06
N TRP A 142 17.62 -32.11 3.19
CA TRP A 142 18.92 -32.59 2.69
C TRP A 142 20.09 -32.37 3.67
N ASN A 143 19.94 -31.50 4.66
CA ASN A 143 20.94 -31.28 5.71
C ASN A 143 20.39 -31.30 7.15
N GLN A 144 19.06 -31.39 7.35
CA GLN A 144 18.35 -31.43 8.65
C GLN A 144 18.80 -30.38 9.70
N THR A 145 19.51 -29.33 9.28
CA THR A 145 20.18 -28.37 10.17
C THR A 145 19.76 -26.93 9.89
N GLU A 146 19.09 -26.67 8.76
CA GLU A 146 18.60 -25.34 8.40
C GLU A 146 17.07 -25.27 8.45
N THR A 147 16.56 -24.51 9.43
CA THR A 147 15.16 -24.10 9.53
C THR A 147 15.03 -22.71 8.92
N LEU A 148 14.17 -22.58 7.91
CA LEU A 148 13.92 -21.32 7.22
C LEU A 148 12.55 -20.77 7.57
N TYR A 149 12.47 -19.46 7.72
CA TYR A 149 11.24 -18.74 7.98
C TYR A 149 10.90 -17.84 6.81
N TYR A 150 9.66 -17.83 6.36
CA TYR A 150 9.23 -17.00 5.23
C TYR A 150 8.01 -16.17 5.60
N ASN A 151 8.02 -14.89 5.24
CA ASN A 151 6.81 -14.08 5.21
C ASN A 151 5.92 -14.60 4.07
N THR A 152 4.75 -15.15 4.40
CA THR A 152 4.01 -16.00 3.47
C THR A 152 2.53 -15.67 3.40
N ASN A 153 2.03 -15.38 2.21
CA ASN A 153 0.59 -15.33 1.93
C ASN A 153 0.06 -16.73 1.65
N VAL A 154 -1.11 -17.04 2.19
CA VAL A 154 -1.83 -18.31 2.01
C VAL A 154 -3.26 -18.02 1.60
N VAL A 155 -3.77 -18.75 0.62
CA VAL A 155 -5.16 -18.64 0.17
C VAL A 155 -5.91 -19.94 0.42
N PHE A 156 -7.03 -19.84 1.14
CA PHE A 156 -8.02 -20.90 1.25
C PHE A 156 -9.15 -20.69 0.24
N ASP A 157 -9.57 -21.74 -0.46
CA ASP A 157 -10.74 -21.70 -1.32
C ASP A 157 -12.06 -21.81 -0.55
N ARG A 158 -13.20 -21.75 -1.27
CA ARG A 158 -14.55 -21.91 -0.71
C ARG A 158 -14.80 -23.25 0.01
N LYS A 159 -13.90 -24.23 -0.14
CA LYS A 159 -13.98 -25.56 0.50
C LYS A 159 -13.03 -25.67 1.68
N GLY A 160 -12.17 -24.68 1.92
CA GLY A 160 -11.12 -24.67 2.93
C GLY A 160 -9.78 -25.25 2.45
N VAL A 161 -9.60 -25.51 1.15
CA VAL A 161 -8.37 -26.07 0.59
C VAL A 161 -7.32 -24.98 0.42
N VAL A 162 -6.06 -25.28 0.74
CA VAL A 162 -4.93 -24.40 0.40
C VAL A 162 -4.71 -24.41 -1.11
N VAL A 163 -5.03 -23.32 -1.79
CA VAL A 163 -5.03 -23.22 -3.27
C VAL A 163 -3.97 -22.26 -3.82
N ALA A 164 -3.39 -21.41 -2.97
CA ALA A 164 -2.21 -20.62 -3.33
C ALA A 164 -1.33 -20.36 -2.10
N ARG A 165 -0.03 -20.22 -2.35
CA ARG A 165 1.01 -19.84 -1.39
C ARG A 165 1.96 -18.88 -2.09
N TYR A 166 2.41 -17.84 -1.41
CA TYR A 166 3.43 -16.93 -1.92
C TYR A 166 4.39 -16.53 -0.80
N ARG A 167 5.68 -16.77 -0.97
CA ARG A 167 6.73 -16.28 -0.06
C ARG A 167 7.26 -14.93 -0.56
N LYS A 168 7.24 -13.90 0.31
CA LYS A 168 7.68 -12.54 0.01
C LYS A 168 9.12 -12.54 -0.52
N TYR A 169 9.34 -11.87 -1.64
CA TYR A 169 10.64 -11.87 -2.30
C TYR A 169 11.46 -10.62 -1.98
N ASN A 170 10.84 -9.45 -1.91
CA ASN A 170 11.53 -8.20 -1.59
C ASN A 170 11.25 -7.84 -0.12
N LEU A 171 12.17 -8.22 0.77
CA LEU A 171 12.06 -7.98 2.22
C LEU A 171 12.35 -6.52 2.59
N PHE A 172 11.69 -6.00 3.62
CA PHE A 172 11.89 -4.63 4.11
C PHE A 172 12.14 -4.62 5.63
N LEU A 173 13.41 -4.66 6.04
CA LEU A 173 13.84 -4.69 7.45
C LEU A 173 13.26 -5.90 8.22
N GLU A 174 13.27 -7.07 7.59
CA GLU A 174 12.71 -8.34 8.11
C GLU A 174 13.80 -9.38 8.39
N PRO A 175 14.71 -9.17 9.37
CA PRO A 175 15.88 -10.04 9.57
C PRO A 175 15.52 -11.47 10.01
N SER A 176 14.31 -11.68 10.53
CA SER A 176 13.81 -13.00 10.92
C SER A 176 13.32 -13.85 9.75
N PHE A 177 13.15 -13.25 8.56
CA PHE A 177 12.67 -13.95 7.37
C PHE A 177 13.77 -14.16 6.35
N SER A 178 13.72 -15.33 5.74
CA SER A 178 14.54 -15.74 4.62
C SER A 178 13.90 -15.27 3.31
N ARG A 179 14.74 -14.88 2.36
CA ARG A 179 14.31 -14.60 0.99
C ARG A 179 14.31 -15.90 0.18
N PRO A 180 13.26 -16.20 -0.62
CA PRO A 180 13.31 -17.29 -1.60
C PRO A 180 14.48 -17.12 -2.57
N GLY A 181 15.05 -18.22 -3.06
CA GLY A 181 16.19 -18.17 -4.00
C GLY A 181 15.86 -17.45 -5.30
N GLU A 182 14.60 -17.56 -5.76
CA GLU A 182 14.06 -16.92 -6.95
C GLU A 182 12.67 -16.34 -6.64
N PRO A 183 12.21 -15.29 -7.33
CA PRO A 183 10.86 -14.76 -7.14
C PRO A 183 9.80 -15.79 -7.54
N GLU A 184 8.92 -16.14 -6.60
CA GLU A 184 7.81 -17.05 -6.89
C GLU A 184 6.73 -16.36 -7.73
N ILE A 185 6.23 -17.05 -8.76
CA ILE A 185 5.05 -16.62 -9.53
C ILE A 185 3.83 -17.35 -9.00
N SER A 186 3.17 -16.74 -8.02
CA SER A 186 1.97 -17.30 -7.38
C SER A 186 0.70 -16.79 -8.07
N ILE A 187 -0.06 -17.73 -8.65
CA ILE A 187 -1.30 -17.46 -9.38
C ILE A 187 -2.41 -18.33 -8.79
N LEU A 188 -3.50 -17.69 -8.40
CA LEU A 188 -4.73 -18.32 -7.94
C LEU A 188 -5.76 -18.30 -9.07
N GLU A 189 -6.33 -19.45 -9.40
CA GLU A 189 -7.49 -19.54 -10.29
C GLU A 189 -8.76 -19.75 -9.47
N THR A 190 -9.79 -18.92 -9.72
CA THR A 190 -11.05 -19.00 -8.98
C THR A 190 -12.15 -19.71 -9.75
N ASP A 191 -13.14 -20.25 -9.03
CA ASP A 191 -14.33 -20.85 -9.60
C ASP A 191 -15.27 -19.86 -10.31
N PHE A 192 -15.01 -18.56 -10.13
CA PHE A 192 -15.68 -17.46 -10.82
C PHE A 192 -14.83 -16.86 -11.95
N GLY A 193 -13.76 -17.54 -12.37
CA GLY A 193 -13.06 -17.24 -13.63
C GLY A 193 -12.10 -16.05 -13.55
N VAL A 194 -11.69 -15.64 -12.35
CA VAL A 194 -10.66 -14.62 -12.16
C VAL A 194 -9.34 -15.31 -11.83
N ARG A 195 -8.25 -14.83 -12.43
CA ARG A 195 -6.88 -15.26 -12.14
C ARG A 195 -6.19 -14.17 -11.34
N PHE A 196 -5.92 -14.44 -10.07
CA PHE A 196 -5.22 -13.51 -9.18
C PHE A 196 -3.72 -13.78 -9.16
N GLY A 197 -2.92 -12.74 -9.36
CA GLY A 197 -1.52 -12.73 -8.93
C GLY A 197 -1.43 -12.38 -7.45
N ILE A 198 -0.39 -12.86 -6.77
CA ILE A 198 -0.21 -12.62 -5.34
C ILE A 198 1.21 -12.12 -5.08
N PHE A 199 1.34 -11.01 -4.37
CA PHE A 199 2.61 -10.51 -3.83
C PHE A 199 2.37 -9.69 -2.56
N THR A 200 3.44 -9.29 -1.85
CA THR A 200 3.32 -8.69 -0.51
C THR A 200 4.07 -7.36 -0.42
N CYS A 201 3.39 -6.31 0.08
CA CYS A 201 3.99 -5.03 0.48
C CYS A 201 5.09 -4.50 -0.46
N PHE A 202 6.34 -4.56 -0.03
CA PHE A 202 7.50 -3.98 -0.72
C PHE A 202 7.74 -4.56 -2.12
N ASP A 203 7.21 -5.74 -2.43
CA ASP A 203 7.23 -6.33 -3.78
C ASP A 203 6.65 -5.40 -4.85
N ILE A 204 5.67 -4.55 -4.51
CA ILE A 204 4.99 -3.66 -5.47
C ILE A 204 5.95 -2.65 -6.15
N ILE A 205 7.05 -2.32 -5.49
CA ILE A 205 8.06 -1.36 -5.98
C ILE A 205 8.94 -1.97 -7.09
N PHE A 206 9.04 -3.30 -7.15
CA PHE A 206 10.00 -4.02 -7.98
C PHE A 206 9.35 -4.69 -9.19
N GLN A 207 10.19 -5.01 -10.17
CA GLN A 207 9.71 -5.71 -11.36
C GLN A 207 9.22 -7.11 -11.02
N ALA A 208 9.96 -7.84 -10.19
CA ALA A 208 9.67 -9.22 -9.83
C ALA A 208 9.19 -9.32 -8.37
N PRO A 209 8.05 -9.98 -8.11
CA PRO A 209 7.12 -10.58 -9.08
C PRO A 209 6.08 -9.59 -9.63
N ALA A 210 5.89 -8.41 -9.02
CA ALA A 210 4.70 -7.59 -9.19
C ALA A 210 4.40 -7.24 -10.66
N VAL A 211 5.35 -6.63 -11.37
CA VAL A 211 5.17 -6.26 -12.78
C VAL A 211 5.17 -7.49 -13.69
N GLN A 212 5.97 -8.51 -13.37
CA GLN A 212 6.04 -9.73 -14.16
C GLN A 212 4.70 -10.48 -14.20
N LEU A 213 3.97 -10.55 -13.07
CA LEU A 213 2.65 -11.18 -13.02
C LEU A 213 1.71 -10.59 -14.07
N VAL A 214 1.68 -9.27 -14.19
CA VAL A 214 0.81 -8.59 -15.16
C VAL A 214 1.35 -8.72 -16.58
N ARG A 215 2.61 -8.31 -16.82
CA ARG A 215 3.17 -8.19 -18.18
C ARG A 215 3.53 -9.52 -18.83
N LYS A 216 3.94 -10.52 -18.05
CA LYS A 216 4.39 -11.83 -18.57
C LYS A 216 3.34 -12.93 -18.42
N PHE A 217 2.50 -12.87 -17.38
CA PHE A 217 1.52 -13.92 -17.08
C PHE A 217 0.07 -13.50 -17.34
N ASN A 218 -0.14 -12.30 -17.91
CA ASN A 218 -1.45 -11.74 -18.26
C ASN A 218 -2.44 -11.73 -17.08
N ILE A 219 -1.92 -11.46 -15.88
CA ILE A 219 -2.73 -11.30 -14.68
C ILE A 219 -3.41 -9.94 -14.70
N THR A 220 -4.72 -9.94 -14.46
CA THR A 220 -5.54 -8.73 -14.44
C THR A 220 -6.04 -8.36 -13.05
N ASP A 221 -5.87 -9.23 -12.07
CA ASP A 221 -6.37 -9.08 -10.71
C ASP A 221 -5.27 -9.49 -9.74
N VAL A 222 -5.08 -8.74 -8.66
CA VAL A 222 -3.96 -8.93 -7.74
C VAL A 222 -4.42 -8.86 -6.30
N ILE A 223 -3.94 -9.79 -5.48
CA ILE A 223 -4.09 -9.77 -4.03
C ILE A 223 -2.81 -9.22 -3.39
N PHE A 224 -2.96 -8.24 -2.51
CA PHE A 224 -1.87 -7.48 -1.92
C PHE A 224 -2.04 -7.23 -0.42
N PRO A 225 -1.65 -8.20 0.44
CA PRO A 225 -1.45 -7.96 1.86
C PRO A 225 -0.26 -7.02 2.09
N ALA A 226 -0.38 -6.05 3.00
CA ALA A 226 0.70 -5.13 3.28
C ALA A 226 0.72 -4.59 4.73
N GLU A 227 1.92 -4.47 5.29
CA GLU A 227 2.26 -3.57 6.38
C GLU A 227 3.08 -2.43 5.77
N TRP A 228 2.38 -1.45 5.22
CA TRP A 228 2.99 -0.38 4.42
C TRP A 228 3.33 0.83 5.28
N PHE A 229 4.59 1.22 5.32
CA PHE A 229 5.01 2.46 5.96
C PHE A 229 4.87 3.63 4.99
N SER A 230 3.86 4.47 5.20
CA SER A 230 3.55 5.58 4.31
C SER A 230 4.65 6.65 4.34
N GLU A 231 5.00 7.15 3.16
CA GLU A 231 6.01 8.19 2.97
C GLU A 231 5.49 9.31 2.07
N LEU A 232 5.47 10.54 2.60
CA LEU A 232 5.09 11.71 1.83
C LEU A 232 6.30 12.25 1.04
N PRO A 233 6.09 12.83 -0.15
CA PRO A 233 4.79 13.13 -0.77
C PRO A 233 4.33 12.10 -1.82
N PHE A 234 5.08 11.00 -2.04
CA PHE A 234 4.90 10.13 -3.22
C PHE A 234 4.43 8.70 -2.94
N LEU A 235 4.62 8.19 -1.72
CA LEU A 235 4.49 6.78 -1.39
C LEU A 235 3.64 6.56 -0.13
N THR A 236 2.55 7.33 0.04
CA THR A 236 1.49 6.89 0.95
C THR A 236 0.89 5.58 0.43
N ALA A 237 0.40 4.74 1.33
CA ALA A 237 -0.11 3.42 0.95
C ALA A 237 -1.16 3.49 -0.19
N VAL A 238 -2.21 4.31 -0.03
CA VAL A 238 -3.26 4.43 -1.06
C VAL A 238 -2.74 5.05 -2.36
N GLN A 239 -1.78 5.97 -2.29
CA GLN A 239 -1.16 6.60 -3.45
C GLN A 239 -0.32 5.60 -4.25
N GLY A 240 0.54 4.85 -3.55
CA GLY A 240 1.40 3.80 -4.13
C GLY A 240 0.59 2.65 -4.74
N GLN A 241 -0.46 2.20 -4.04
CA GLN A 241 -1.36 1.15 -4.51
C GLN A 241 -2.16 1.58 -5.75
N ALA A 242 -2.74 2.79 -5.73
CA ALA A 242 -3.53 3.31 -6.84
C ALA A 242 -2.69 3.56 -8.10
N GLN A 243 -1.51 4.18 -7.95
CA GLN A 243 -0.63 4.47 -9.10
C GLN A 243 -0.19 3.18 -9.79
N TRP A 244 0.12 2.13 -9.01
CA TRP A 244 0.55 0.84 -9.54
C TRP A 244 -0.60 0.14 -10.26
N SER A 245 -1.78 0.09 -9.62
CA SER A 245 -2.99 -0.50 -10.21
C SER A 245 -3.33 0.18 -11.54
N HIS A 246 -3.27 1.52 -11.60
CA HIS A 246 -3.53 2.28 -12.82
C HIS A 246 -2.50 1.98 -13.92
N ALA A 247 -1.20 1.99 -13.59
CA ALA A 247 -0.13 1.77 -14.55
C ALA A 247 -0.13 0.36 -15.14
N MET A 248 -0.43 -0.65 -14.31
CA MET A 248 -0.56 -2.05 -14.74
C MET A 248 -1.92 -2.39 -15.34
N ASP A 249 -2.89 -1.48 -15.23
CA ASP A 249 -4.30 -1.72 -15.53
C ASP A 249 -4.84 -3.02 -14.91
N ALA A 250 -4.43 -3.31 -13.68
CA ALA A 250 -4.83 -4.50 -12.94
C ALA A 250 -5.72 -4.10 -11.76
N ASN A 251 -6.77 -4.88 -11.50
CA ASN A 251 -7.50 -4.77 -10.25
C ASN A 251 -6.57 -5.13 -9.08
N LEU A 252 -6.61 -4.37 -7.99
CA LEU A 252 -5.73 -4.59 -6.84
C LEU A 252 -6.57 -4.62 -5.56
N LEU A 253 -6.47 -5.71 -4.81
CA LEU A 253 -7.09 -5.89 -3.50
C LEU A 253 -6.03 -5.68 -2.42
N ALA A 254 -5.90 -4.45 -1.93
CA ALA A 254 -4.89 -4.06 -0.96
C ALA A 254 -5.45 -4.05 0.46
N SER A 255 -4.86 -4.86 1.34
CA SER A 255 -5.24 -4.97 2.75
C SER A 255 -4.09 -4.52 3.62
N GLY A 256 -4.29 -3.44 4.36
CA GLY A 256 -3.29 -2.71 5.13
C GLY A 256 -3.32 -3.03 6.62
N TYR A 257 -2.13 -3.12 7.22
CA TYR A 257 -1.94 -3.09 8.66
C TYR A 257 -2.25 -1.68 9.20
N SER A 258 -2.89 -1.59 10.37
CA SER A 258 -3.30 -0.33 10.97
C SER A 258 -2.58 -0.05 12.29
N LYS A 259 -1.50 0.73 12.17
CA LYS A 259 -0.76 1.38 13.24
C LYS A 259 -0.24 2.74 12.74
N PRO A 260 -1.13 3.76 12.66
CA PRO A 260 -0.79 5.07 12.13
C PRO A 260 0.34 5.80 12.89
N SER A 261 0.61 5.39 14.15
CA SER A 261 1.72 5.93 14.94
C SER A 261 3.11 5.66 14.37
N VAL A 262 3.23 4.72 13.43
CA VAL A 262 4.46 4.44 12.67
C VAL A 262 4.25 4.60 11.16
N GLY A 263 3.13 5.21 10.75
CA GLY A 263 2.80 5.42 9.33
C GLY A 263 2.21 4.23 8.63
N SER A 264 1.88 3.17 9.37
CA SER A 264 1.23 1.98 8.85
C SER A 264 -0.27 2.16 8.84
N THR A 265 -0.81 2.50 7.66
CA THR A 265 -2.25 2.55 7.38
C THR A 265 -2.44 2.69 5.88
N GLY A 266 -3.51 2.12 5.35
CA GLY A 266 -3.89 2.31 3.96
C GLY A 266 -4.35 1.03 3.30
N SER A 267 -5.65 0.95 3.09
CA SER A 267 -6.30 -0.16 2.41
C SER A 267 -7.14 0.34 1.24
N GLY A 268 -7.38 -0.53 0.25
CA GLY A 268 -8.25 -0.17 -0.86
C GLY A 268 -8.50 -1.28 -1.86
N ILE A 269 -9.54 -1.07 -2.67
CA ILE A 269 -9.87 -1.88 -3.83
C ILE A 269 -9.81 -0.97 -5.05
N TYR A 270 -8.96 -1.33 -6.01
CA TYR A 270 -8.66 -0.52 -7.18
C TYR A 270 -9.06 -1.26 -8.45
N GLY A 271 -9.65 -0.54 -9.42
CA GLY A 271 -10.18 -1.07 -10.68
C GLY A 271 -9.23 -0.91 -11.89
N GLY A 272 -7.92 -0.84 -11.66
CA GLY A 272 -6.93 -0.50 -12.69
C GLY A 272 -7.09 0.96 -13.15
N ARG A 273 -7.17 1.17 -14.47
CA ARG A 273 -7.41 2.52 -15.06
C ARG A 273 -8.76 3.13 -14.70
N SER A 274 -9.70 2.35 -14.16
CA SER A 274 -10.96 2.86 -13.62
C SER A 274 -10.78 3.59 -12.28
N GLY A 275 -9.57 3.56 -11.70
CA GLY A 275 -9.24 4.23 -10.45
C GLY A 275 -9.67 3.45 -9.20
N ALA A 276 -9.58 4.11 -8.05
CA ALA A 276 -10.00 3.56 -6.77
C ALA A 276 -11.52 3.36 -6.69
N LEU A 277 -11.97 2.17 -6.26
CA LEU A 277 -13.38 1.86 -6.00
C LEU A 277 -13.75 2.19 -4.55
N ILE A 278 -12.85 1.90 -3.61
CA ILE A 278 -12.94 2.28 -2.20
C ILE A 278 -11.53 2.30 -1.61
N THR A 279 -11.25 3.28 -0.75
CA THR A 279 -9.96 3.43 -0.06
C THR A 279 -10.16 3.93 1.37
N LEU A 280 -9.20 3.64 2.24
CA LEU A 280 -9.14 4.14 3.59
C LEU A 280 -7.69 4.46 3.96
N MET A 281 -7.45 5.70 4.40
CA MET A 281 -6.27 6.10 5.17
C MET A 281 -6.77 6.51 6.55
N ALA A 282 -6.41 5.77 7.58
CA ALA A 282 -6.91 5.99 8.93
C ALA A 282 -5.89 6.76 9.77
N PRO A 283 -6.23 7.93 10.35
CA PRO A 283 -5.30 8.68 11.19
C PRO A 283 -5.09 8.04 12.57
N THR A 284 -5.92 7.06 12.94
CA THR A 284 -5.85 6.33 14.21
C THR A 284 -6.03 4.83 13.96
N ASN A 285 -5.48 4.00 14.84
CA ASN A 285 -5.66 2.55 14.80
C ASN A 285 -7.12 2.18 14.51
N THR A 286 -7.34 1.42 13.45
CA THR A 286 -8.69 1.02 13.04
C THR A 286 -8.70 -0.41 12.52
N SER A 287 -9.83 -1.09 12.75
CA SER A 287 -10.13 -2.38 12.14
C SER A 287 -11.43 -2.24 11.37
N GLN A 288 -11.34 -2.12 10.04
CA GLN A 288 -12.47 -1.79 9.17
C GLN A 288 -12.50 -2.67 7.92
N LEU A 289 -13.69 -3.21 7.65
CA LEU A 289 -14.00 -3.94 6.43
C LEU A 289 -14.35 -2.96 5.30
N LEU A 290 -13.63 -3.05 4.19
CA LEU A 290 -13.93 -2.35 2.95
C LEU A 290 -14.43 -3.37 1.93
N ILE A 291 -15.56 -3.09 1.29
CA ILE A 291 -16.18 -4.00 0.32
C ILE A 291 -16.55 -3.26 -0.95
N ALA A 292 -16.28 -3.86 -2.11
CA ALA A 292 -16.63 -3.29 -3.40
C ALA A 292 -17.01 -4.37 -4.41
N THR A 293 -17.85 -3.99 -5.37
CA THR A 293 -18.09 -4.77 -6.58
C THR A 293 -16.99 -4.45 -7.58
N VAL A 294 -16.23 -5.46 -8.01
CA VAL A 294 -15.07 -5.33 -8.86
C VAL A 294 -15.38 -5.87 -10.26
N PRO A 295 -15.15 -5.09 -11.33
CA PRO A 295 -15.35 -5.56 -12.70
C PRO A 295 -14.31 -6.63 -13.05
N LYS A 296 -14.77 -7.76 -13.59
CA LYS A 296 -13.85 -8.76 -14.15
C LYS A 296 -13.28 -8.22 -15.45
N LYS A 297 -11.96 -8.18 -15.55
CA LYS A 297 -11.27 -7.82 -16.78
C LYS A 297 -11.26 -9.04 -17.70
N LYS A 298 -11.65 -8.86 -18.97
CA LYS A 298 -11.63 -9.95 -19.95
C LYS A 298 -10.18 -10.26 -20.30
N THR A 299 -9.70 -11.46 -19.95
CA THR A 299 -8.43 -11.98 -20.46
C THR A 299 -8.62 -12.43 -21.91
N THR A 300 -7.81 -11.92 -22.83
CA THR A 300 -7.75 -12.46 -24.20
C THR A 300 -7.13 -13.84 -24.16
N GLY A 301 -7.98 -14.87 -24.29
CA GLY A 301 -7.65 -16.23 -24.69
C GLY A 301 -6.52 -16.92 -23.92
N GLN A 302 -6.86 -17.69 -22.89
CA GLN A 302 -6.10 -18.90 -22.52
C GLN A 302 -7.01 -19.87 -21.74
N GLU A 303 -7.07 -21.10 -22.22
CA GLU A 303 -7.79 -22.21 -21.61
C GLU A 303 -7.17 -22.55 -20.23
N ALA A 304 -8.04 -22.84 -19.26
CA ALA A 304 -7.66 -23.20 -17.90
C ALA A 304 -6.78 -24.46 -17.88
N ALA A 305 -5.64 -24.39 -17.19
CA ALA A 305 -4.83 -25.57 -16.91
C ALA A 305 -5.55 -26.41 -15.85
N VAL A 306 -5.92 -27.64 -16.20
CA VAL A 306 -6.58 -28.59 -15.30
C VAL A 306 -5.67 -28.88 -14.10
N ALA A 307 -6.14 -28.53 -12.89
CA ALA A 307 -5.49 -28.90 -11.64
C ALA A 307 -5.42 -30.43 -11.51
N VAL A 308 -4.20 -30.97 -11.52
CA VAL A 308 -3.92 -32.38 -11.25
C VAL A 308 -4.17 -32.66 -9.77
N LYS A 309 -5.03 -33.64 -9.47
CA LYS A 309 -5.27 -34.15 -8.11
C LYS A 309 -3.99 -34.82 -7.58
N GLY A 310 -3.23 -34.11 -6.75
CA GLY A 310 -2.24 -34.73 -5.87
C GLY A 310 -2.94 -35.22 -4.60
N GLN A 311 -2.73 -36.48 -4.24
CA GLN A 311 -3.05 -37.00 -2.91
C GLN A 311 -1.85 -36.71 -1.99
N CYS A 312 -2.09 -36.29 -0.75
CA CYS A 312 -1.04 -36.06 0.23
C CYS A 312 -0.19 -37.34 0.44
N PRO A 313 1.15 -37.25 0.54
CA PRO A 313 1.95 -38.37 1.03
C PRO A 313 1.62 -38.64 2.51
N GLU A 314 1.38 -39.91 2.84
CA GLU A 314 1.49 -40.38 4.21
C GLU A 314 2.98 -40.61 4.51
N GLU A 315 3.52 -40.03 5.58
CA GLU A 315 4.77 -40.57 6.11
C GLU A 315 4.84 -40.60 7.64
N ASN A 316 5.21 -41.82 8.07
CA ASN A 316 5.58 -42.37 9.36
C ASN A 316 5.78 -41.41 10.54
N SER A 317 5.00 -41.73 11.58
CA SER A 317 5.09 -41.22 12.94
C SER A 317 6.51 -41.16 13.49
N VAL A 318 6.98 -39.97 13.82
CA VAL A 318 8.02 -39.74 14.84
C VAL A 318 7.33 -39.23 16.10
N ARG A 319 7.38 -40.02 17.16
CA ARG A 319 6.81 -39.72 18.48
C ARG A 319 7.60 -38.59 19.13
N VAL A 320 6.95 -37.48 19.44
CA VAL A 320 7.46 -36.50 20.42
C VAL A 320 6.68 -36.69 21.72
N ILE A 321 7.43 -36.90 22.79
CA ILE A 321 6.97 -37.19 24.14
C ILE A 321 6.42 -35.90 24.75
N SER A 322 5.13 -35.89 25.10
CA SER A 322 4.51 -34.86 25.92
C SER A 322 4.82 -35.12 27.40
N GLU A 323 5.45 -34.16 28.08
CA GLU A 323 5.47 -34.12 29.54
C GLU A 323 4.31 -33.27 30.07
N ASN A 324 3.66 -33.82 31.09
CA ASN A 324 2.49 -33.30 31.79
C ASN A 324 2.82 -32.02 32.55
N LEU A 325 1.91 -31.03 32.49
CA LEU A 325 1.70 -30.13 33.62
C LEU A 325 0.21 -30.03 33.93
N SER A 326 -0.04 -30.20 35.22
CA SER A 326 -1.28 -30.53 35.89
C SER A 326 -2.20 -29.34 36.12
N ASP A 327 -3.49 -29.69 36.13
CA ASP A 327 -4.63 -29.16 36.88
C ASP A 327 -4.33 -28.13 37.98
N GLY A 328 -5.10 -27.05 37.94
CA GLY A 328 -5.14 -25.98 38.93
C GLY A 328 -6.38 -25.12 38.72
N SER A 329 -7.54 -25.63 39.15
CA SER A 329 -8.76 -24.84 39.33
C SER A 329 -8.51 -23.61 40.21
N LEU A 330 -9.24 -22.49 39.99
CA LEU A 330 -9.90 -21.70 41.05
C LEU A 330 -10.67 -20.48 40.46
N ARG A 331 -12.01 -20.55 40.63
CA ARG A 331 -12.98 -19.53 41.09
C ARG A 331 -13.28 -18.26 40.27
N ASP A 332 -14.55 -18.20 39.88
CA ASP A 332 -15.37 -16.99 39.64
C ASP A 332 -15.47 -16.06 40.86
N THR A 333 -15.46 -14.75 40.61
CA THR A 333 -16.35 -13.77 41.27
C THR A 333 -16.71 -12.60 40.32
N PRO A 334 -17.92 -12.03 40.41
CA PRO A 334 -18.43 -10.93 39.57
C PRO A 334 -18.21 -9.54 40.21
N ASP A 335 -18.56 -8.49 39.45
CA ASP A 335 -18.46 -7.02 39.73
C ASP A 335 -17.07 -6.42 39.45
N ASP A 336 -16.88 -5.40 38.60
CA ASP A 336 -17.55 -4.11 38.61
C ASP A 336 -17.97 -3.60 37.22
N ARG A 337 -19.23 -3.19 37.10
CA ARG A 337 -19.68 -2.18 36.14
C ARG A 337 -19.51 -0.78 36.77
N GLU A 338 -19.31 0.21 35.90
CA GLU A 338 -19.34 1.66 36.17
C GLU A 338 -18.06 2.31 36.74
N ARG A 339 -17.17 2.74 35.83
CA ARG A 339 -16.70 4.14 35.84
C ARG A 339 -16.28 4.61 34.45
N SER A 340 -17.28 5.00 33.66
CA SER A 340 -17.10 5.96 32.58
C SER A 340 -17.04 7.35 33.19
N THR A 341 -15.87 7.99 33.16
CA THR A 341 -15.72 9.44 33.06
C THR A 341 -14.30 9.74 32.57
N ASP A 342 -14.22 10.26 31.35
CA ASP A 342 -13.26 11.29 30.92
C ASP A 342 -11.76 11.00 31.14
N LEU A 343 -11.21 10.08 30.34
CA LEU A 343 -9.76 10.00 30.13
C LEU A 343 -9.44 10.61 28.77
N LEU A 344 -8.74 11.75 28.83
CA LEU A 344 -8.03 12.42 27.75
C LEU A 344 -7.62 11.44 26.64
N ARG A 345 -8.16 11.66 25.43
CA ARG A 345 -7.63 11.08 24.20
C ARG A 345 -6.17 11.51 24.09
N VAL A 346 -5.25 10.65 24.52
CA VAL A 346 -3.84 10.77 24.18
C VAL A 346 -3.79 10.74 22.66
N HIS A 347 -3.54 11.90 22.06
CA HIS A 347 -3.40 12.06 20.62
C HIS A 347 -2.10 11.34 20.24
N VAL A 348 -2.18 10.06 19.88
CA VAL A 348 -1.04 9.36 19.30
C VAL A 348 -0.88 9.94 17.90
N PRO A 349 0.23 10.62 17.58
CA PRO A 349 0.36 11.33 16.31
C PRO A 349 0.37 10.33 15.16
N PHE A 350 -0.46 10.58 14.16
CA PHE A 350 -0.32 9.98 12.84
C PHE A 350 1.04 10.44 12.30
N SER A 351 1.94 9.50 12.05
CA SER A 351 3.34 9.79 11.69
C SER A 351 3.66 9.14 10.36
N MET A 352 4.20 9.87 9.39
CA MET A 352 4.63 9.31 8.11
C MET A 352 6.10 9.62 7.87
N MET A 353 6.77 8.77 7.09
CA MET A 353 8.11 9.08 6.60
C MET A 353 8.04 10.27 5.64
N ILE A 354 9.17 10.97 5.48
CA ILE A 354 9.28 12.12 4.57
C ILE A 354 10.43 11.84 3.59
N GLU A 355 10.14 11.96 2.30
CA GLU A 355 11.09 11.81 1.22
C GLU A 355 12.23 12.83 1.34
N ASP A 356 13.47 12.36 1.22
CA ASP A 356 14.62 13.25 1.14
C ASP A 356 14.75 13.88 -0.25
N LEU A 357 14.19 15.08 -0.39
CA LEU A 357 14.24 15.86 -1.63
C LEU A 357 15.61 16.55 -1.88
N THR A 358 16.63 16.26 -1.08
CA THR A 358 17.95 16.93 -1.17
C THR A 358 18.58 16.76 -2.54
N ALA A 359 18.48 15.57 -3.14
CA ALA A 359 18.99 15.29 -4.49
C ALA A 359 18.10 15.82 -5.64
N TYR A 360 16.86 16.25 -5.37
CA TYR A 360 15.91 16.66 -6.39
C TYR A 360 16.23 18.07 -6.91
N SER A 361 16.04 18.28 -8.22
CA SER A 361 15.83 19.62 -8.76
C SER A 361 14.46 20.11 -8.32
N ALA A 362 14.36 21.32 -7.77
CA ALA A 362 13.09 21.89 -7.34
C ALA A 362 13.00 23.37 -7.70
N MET A 363 11.79 23.82 -8.04
CA MET A 363 11.46 25.22 -8.29
C MET A 363 10.16 25.56 -7.53
N PRO A 364 10.15 26.58 -6.66
CA PRO A 364 8.91 27.08 -6.07
C PRO A 364 7.93 27.54 -7.14
N LEU A 365 6.64 27.28 -6.93
CA LEU A 365 5.59 27.87 -7.75
C LEU A 365 5.38 29.32 -7.28
N GLU A 366 5.69 30.28 -8.14
CA GLU A 366 5.48 31.70 -7.87
C GLU A 366 4.00 32.04 -8.00
N ILE A 367 3.31 32.14 -6.85
CA ILE A 367 1.91 32.53 -6.78
C ILE A 367 1.84 34.03 -6.50
N ASP A 368 1.32 34.81 -7.45
CA ASP A 368 1.22 36.26 -7.31
C ASP A 368 0.16 36.63 -6.26
N SER A 369 0.61 37.14 -5.11
CA SER A 369 -0.27 37.60 -4.01
C SER A 369 -0.95 38.94 -4.28
N LEU A 370 -0.73 39.55 -5.46
CA LEU A 370 -1.25 40.88 -5.83
C LEU A 370 -2.55 40.83 -6.64
N THR A 371 -3.02 39.64 -7.04
CA THR A 371 -4.30 39.47 -7.72
C THR A 371 -5.30 38.82 -6.76
N ASP A 372 -5.93 39.63 -5.91
CA ASP A 372 -7.03 39.21 -5.04
C ASP A 372 -8.15 38.59 -5.92
N GLY A 373 -8.25 37.26 -5.92
CA GLY A 373 -9.18 36.49 -6.76
C GLY A 373 -8.87 36.41 -8.26
N GLY A 374 -7.69 36.82 -8.73
CA GLY A 374 -7.32 36.72 -10.14
C GLY A 374 -6.75 35.35 -10.52
N GLN A 375 -7.23 34.79 -11.62
CA GLN A 375 -6.71 33.54 -12.18
C GLN A 375 -5.31 33.75 -12.78
N GLN A 376 -4.33 33.01 -12.29
CA GLN A 376 -2.94 33.02 -12.74
C GLN A 376 -2.65 31.77 -13.56
N ASN A 377 -1.97 31.93 -14.71
CA ASN A 377 -1.47 30.83 -15.52
C ASN A 377 0.05 30.81 -15.47
N VAL A 378 0.63 29.69 -15.04
CA VAL A 378 2.09 29.52 -14.91
C VAL A 378 2.53 28.32 -15.75
N THR A 379 3.64 28.49 -16.48
CA THR A 379 4.29 27.39 -17.20
C THR A 379 5.77 27.40 -16.86
N SER A 380 6.26 26.28 -16.35
CA SER A 380 7.63 26.11 -15.89
C SER A 380 8.24 24.85 -16.48
N SER A 381 9.55 24.85 -16.69
CA SER A 381 10.30 23.67 -17.16
C SER A 381 11.50 23.45 -16.28
N LEU A 382 11.75 22.20 -15.91
CA LEU A 382 12.81 21.81 -14.98
C LEU A 382 13.38 20.46 -15.40
N CYS A 383 14.68 20.28 -15.21
CA CYS A 383 15.36 19.03 -15.53
C CYS A 383 16.19 18.53 -14.35
N HIS A 384 16.36 17.21 -14.27
CA HIS A 384 17.32 16.54 -13.42
C HIS A 384 17.87 15.32 -14.16
N GLY A 385 19.18 15.14 -14.18
CA GLY A 385 19.80 14.06 -14.96
C GLY A 385 19.40 14.13 -16.44
N SER A 386 18.82 13.05 -16.95
CA SER A 386 18.32 12.97 -18.34
C SER A 386 16.84 13.34 -18.48
N LEU A 387 16.11 13.48 -17.37
CA LEU A 387 14.68 13.79 -17.37
C LEU A 387 14.45 15.29 -17.39
N CYS A 388 13.69 15.76 -18.37
CA CYS A 388 13.14 17.11 -18.41
C CYS A 388 11.62 17.05 -18.36
N CYS A 389 11.03 17.90 -17.52
CA CYS A 389 9.61 17.96 -17.29
C CYS A 389 9.09 19.38 -17.47
N GLN A 390 7.84 19.50 -17.90
CA GLN A 390 7.10 20.74 -17.98
C GLN A 390 5.88 20.68 -17.04
N LEU A 391 5.66 21.76 -16.31
CA LEU A 391 4.47 22.00 -15.51
C LEU A 391 3.69 23.15 -16.15
N THR A 392 2.39 22.95 -16.36
CA THR A 392 1.44 24.00 -16.71
C THR A 392 0.33 24.02 -15.67
N VAL A 393 0.10 25.17 -15.02
CA VAL A 393 -0.97 25.33 -14.03
C VAL A 393 -1.82 26.55 -14.34
N SER A 394 -3.09 26.45 -13.98
CA SER A 394 -4.03 27.54 -13.88
C SER A 394 -4.63 27.51 -12.48
N LEU A 395 -4.48 28.59 -11.72
CA LEU A 395 -4.85 28.62 -10.30
C LEU A 395 -5.37 29.98 -9.86
N THR A 396 -6.07 30.00 -8.74
CA THR A 396 -6.38 31.21 -7.98
C THR A 396 -5.83 31.09 -6.57
N ASN A 397 -5.33 32.20 -6.05
CA ASN A 397 -4.96 32.31 -4.65
C ASN A 397 -6.12 32.93 -3.86
N ASN A 398 -6.65 32.16 -2.91
CA ASN A 398 -7.78 32.49 -2.06
C ASN A 398 -7.34 33.11 -0.73
N VAL A 399 -6.13 33.70 -0.67
CA VAL A 399 -5.71 34.49 0.50
C VAL A 399 -6.71 35.62 0.65
N ILE A 400 -7.62 35.49 1.61
CA ILE A 400 -8.47 36.58 2.06
C ILE A 400 -7.50 37.63 2.59
N GLY A 401 -7.29 38.70 1.83
CA GLY A 401 -6.50 39.83 2.29
C GLY A 401 -6.99 40.20 3.67
N SER A 402 -6.07 40.28 4.64
CA SER A 402 -6.32 40.98 5.88
C SER A 402 -6.79 42.36 5.48
N SER A 403 -8.12 42.56 5.49
CA SER A 403 -8.74 43.83 5.20
C SER A 403 -8.04 44.84 6.10
N SER A 404 -7.33 45.77 5.47
CA SER A 404 -6.72 46.92 6.14
C SER A 404 -7.71 47.45 7.18
N ALA A 405 -7.47 47.11 8.45
CA ALA A 405 -8.27 47.58 9.55
C ALA A 405 -8.01 49.09 9.63
N SER A 406 -8.98 49.84 9.13
CA SER A 406 -9.09 51.27 9.34
C SER A 406 -8.82 51.61 10.79
N SER A 407 -7.90 52.55 10.99
CA SER A 407 -7.57 53.21 12.24
C SER A 407 -8.77 53.41 13.17
N GLY A 408 -8.79 52.73 14.32
CA GLY A 408 -9.69 53.07 15.42
C GLY A 408 -9.90 51.98 16.47
N GLY A 409 -9.11 52.01 17.55
CA GLY A 409 -9.51 51.49 18.87
C GLY A 409 -9.16 50.03 19.18
N ASP A 410 -8.51 49.86 20.34
CA ASP A 410 -8.20 48.63 21.08
C ASP A 410 -7.26 47.59 20.45
N LEU A 411 -6.02 47.62 20.95
CA LEU A 411 -4.93 46.70 20.66
C LEU A 411 -5.23 45.29 21.21
N VAL A 412 -5.89 44.47 20.40
CA VAL A 412 -5.56 43.05 20.31
C VAL A 412 -4.92 42.87 18.94
N PRO A 413 -3.63 42.53 18.82
CA PRO A 413 -3.05 42.24 17.52
C PRO A 413 -3.88 41.11 16.87
N PRO A 414 -4.21 41.19 15.57
CA PRO A 414 -4.75 40.03 14.86
C PRO A 414 -3.74 38.90 15.08
N LYS A 415 -4.22 37.68 15.35
CA LYS A 415 -3.36 36.49 15.35
C LYS A 415 -2.69 36.36 13.97
N GLU A 416 -1.52 36.96 13.82
CA GLU A 416 -0.60 36.68 12.73
C GLU A 416 -0.13 35.23 12.87
N THR A 417 -0.45 34.40 11.88
CA THR A 417 0.34 33.30 11.28
C THR A 417 -0.59 32.18 10.80
N LEU A 418 -1.33 32.44 9.71
CA LEU A 418 -1.81 31.32 8.89
C LEU A 418 -0.60 30.69 8.18
N ASN A 419 -0.32 29.42 8.47
CA ASN A 419 0.67 28.63 7.74
C ASN A 419 0.06 28.20 6.41
N ASP A 420 0.26 29.03 5.39
CA ASP A 420 -0.20 28.76 4.05
C ASP A 420 0.71 27.73 3.36
N TYR A 421 0.10 26.64 2.90
CA TYR A 421 0.79 25.69 2.03
C TYR A 421 1.29 26.39 0.76
N ARG A 422 2.51 26.06 0.38
CA ARG A 422 3.12 26.47 -0.89
C ARG A 422 3.31 25.26 -1.78
N TYR A 423 3.54 25.49 -3.05
CA TYR A 423 3.79 24.41 -4.00
C TYR A 423 5.20 24.49 -4.59
N MET A 424 5.80 23.33 -4.83
CA MET A 424 7.05 23.19 -5.57
C MET A 424 6.87 22.25 -6.75
N PHE A 425 7.45 22.61 -7.88
CA PHE A 425 7.67 21.71 -8.99
C PHE A 425 9.01 21.01 -8.80
N VAL A 426 9.00 19.67 -8.71
CA VAL A 426 10.20 18.86 -8.50
C VAL A 426 10.42 17.88 -9.64
N VAL A 427 11.69 17.67 -9.98
CA VAL A 427 12.14 16.72 -10.99
C VAL A 427 13.30 15.91 -10.45
N TYR A 428 13.23 14.59 -10.65
CA TYR A 428 14.27 13.66 -10.24
C TYR A 428 14.44 12.55 -11.28
N ASP A 429 15.69 12.17 -11.49
CA ASP A 429 16.10 11.06 -12.33
C ASP A 429 17.36 10.47 -11.72
N GLY A 430 17.22 9.33 -11.07
CA GLY A 430 18.29 8.77 -10.27
C GLY A 430 17.92 7.43 -9.64
N VAL A 431 18.71 7.06 -8.64
CA VAL A 431 18.59 5.83 -7.87
C VAL A 431 18.32 6.22 -6.42
N ARG A 432 17.16 5.81 -5.92
CA ARG A 432 16.66 6.07 -4.58
C ARG A 432 16.95 4.91 -3.64
N GLY A 433 17.42 5.21 -2.44
CA GLY A 433 17.55 4.26 -1.34
C GLY A 433 16.24 3.97 -0.63
N PHE A 434 16.10 2.75 -0.13
CA PHE A 434 14.99 2.35 0.74
C PHE A 434 15.59 1.87 2.06
N SER A 435 15.82 2.79 3.00
CA SER A 435 16.31 2.50 4.37
C SER A 435 17.50 1.54 4.44
N GLY A 436 18.39 1.59 3.44
CA GLY A 436 19.57 0.72 3.34
C GLY A 436 19.31 -0.75 2.99
N VAL A 437 18.06 -1.16 2.70
CA VAL A 437 17.73 -2.56 2.36
C VAL A 437 17.66 -2.81 0.85
N ALA A 438 17.34 -1.79 0.06
CA ALA A 438 17.28 -1.88 -1.39
C ALA A 438 17.49 -0.51 -2.03
N THR A 439 17.80 -0.52 -3.32
CA THR A 439 17.83 0.69 -4.16
C THR A 439 16.99 0.49 -5.41
N ALA A 440 16.43 1.59 -5.92
CA ALA A 440 15.53 1.54 -7.06
C ALA A 440 15.72 2.74 -7.99
N GLY A 441 15.69 2.51 -9.31
CA GLY A 441 15.72 3.57 -10.31
C GLY A 441 14.42 4.36 -10.40
N ILE A 442 14.42 5.63 -10.02
CA ILE A 442 13.22 6.48 -9.98
C ILE A 442 13.34 7.64 -10.99
N GLN A 443 12.22 7.98 -11.62
CA GLN A 443 12.03 9.17 -12.45
C GLN A 443 10.77 9.90 -12.00
N ILE A 444 10.85 11.14 -11.54
CA ILE A 444 9.69 11.90 -11.03
C ILE A 444 9.60 13.25 -11.73
N CYS A 445 8.38 13.60 -12.15
CA CYS A 445 7.95 14.95 -12.46
C CYS A 445 6.74 15.25 -11.57
N ALA A 446 6.77 16.20 -10.63
CA ALA A 446 5.62 16.41 -9.75
C ALA A 446 5.47 17.82 -9.21
N LEU A 447 4.23 18.27 -9.06
CA LEU A 447 3.84 19.38 -8.20
C LEU A 447 3.54 18.83 -6.81
N ILE A 448 4.18 19.36 -5.78
CA ILE A 448 4.04 18.92 -4.38
C ILE A 448 3.78 20.09 -3.44
N ALA A 449 2.99 19.86 -2.40
CA ALA A 449 2.71 20.80 -1.34
C ALA A 449 3.82 20.82 -0.27
N CYS A 450 4.14 22.01 0.22
CA CYS A 450 5.21 22.28 1.17
C CYS A 450 4.77 23.26 2.25
N GLY A 451 5.26 23.07 3.47
CA GLY A 451 4.95 23.97 4.59
C GLY A 451 5.64 25.34 4.48
N ASN A 452 6.72 25.45 3.70
CA ASN A 452 7.40 26.70 3.40
C ASN A 452 8.20 26.63 2.09
N SER A 453 9.10 27.60 1.85
CA SER A 453 9.93 27.69 0.64
C SER A 453 11.14 26.76 0.60
N SER A 454 11.37 25.93 1.62
CA SER A 454 12.44 24.92 1.66
C SER A 454 11.93 23.56 1.19
N LYS A 455 12.76 22.84 0.41
CA LYS A 455 12.50 21.44 -0.01
C LYS A 455 12.23 20.52 1.19
N SER A 456 12.91 20.75 2.30
CA SER A 456 12.78 19.96 3.53
C SER A 456 11.42 20.09 4.22
N SER A 457 10.59 21.05 3.81
CA SER A 457 9.24 21.27 4.33
C SER A 457 8.15 20.62 3.48
N CYS A 458 8.51 20.06 2.33
CA CYS A 458 7.58 19.38 1.44
C CYS A 458 7.18 18.02 2.02
N GLY A 459 5.90 17.66 1.85
CA GLY A 459 5.35 16.47 2.49
C GLY A 459 5.09 16.62 4.00
N ALA A 460 5.23 17.82 4.58
CA ALA A 460 4.81 18.07 5.95
C ALA A 460 3.29 17.84 6.11
N MET A 461 2.90 17.15 7.18
CA MET A 461 1.48 16.82 7.43
C MET A 461 0.70 18.06 7.86
N LEU A 462 -0.57 18.15 7.43
CA LEU A 462 -1.49 19.25 7.81
C LEU A 462 -1.59 19.40 9.35
N THR A 463 -1.53 18.28 10.06
CA THR A 463 -1.58 18.22 11.53
C THR A 463 -0.36 18.88 12.19
N ASP A 464 0.78 18.89 11.51
CA ASP A 464 2.03 19.50 12.01
C ASP A 464 2.05 21.02 11.79
N LEU A 465 1.13 21.54 10.98
CA LEU A 465 1.00 22.96 10.67
C LEU A 465 -0.07 23.68 11.53
N GLY A 466 -0.80 22.94 12.38
CA GLY A 466 -1.84 23.44 13.28
C GLY A 466 -3.27 23.30 12.73
N SER A 467 -4.29 23.36 13.60
CA SER A 467 -5.71 23.18 13.25
C SER A 467 -6.27 24.19 12.22
N ASP A 468 -5.54 25.29 12.02
CA ASP A 468 -5.92 26.42 11.18
C ASP A 468 -5.24 26.41 9.80
N ALA A 469 -4.39 25.40 9.50
CA ALA A 469 -3.80 25.25 8.17
C ALA A 469 -4.90 25.00 7.12
N ARG A 470 -4.85 25.75 6.02
CA ARG A 470 -5.77 25.63 4.88
C ARG A 470 -4.97 25.66 3.59
N MET A 471 -5.44 24.91 2.60
CA MET A 471 -5.03 25.16 1.22
C MET A 471 -5.68 26.48 0.81
N ASN A 472 -4.84 27.46 0.46
CA ASN A 472 -5.29 28.74 -0.07
C ASN A 472 -5.29 28.74 -1.61
N THR A 473 -4.92 27.65 -2.26
CA THR A 473 -4.80 27.58 -3.71
C THR A 473 -5.88 26.68 -4.28
N THR A 474 -6.67 27.21 -5.21
CA THR A 474 -7.56 26.41 -6.05
C THR A 474 -6.91 26.25 -7.42
N PHE A 475 -6.70 25.00 -7.85
CA PHE A 475 -6.22 24.71 -9.20
C PHE A 475 -7.40 24.47 -10.12
N HIS A 476 -7.57 25.32 -11.13
CA HIS A 476 -8.53 25.07 -12.22
C HIS A 476 -7.95 24.10 -13.26
N TYR A 477 -6.62 24.06 -13.38
CA TYR A 477 -5.93 23.16 -14.30
C TYR A 477 -4.51 22.86 -13.81
N ILE A 478 -4.10 21.60 -13.91
CA ILE A 478 -2.71 21.17 -13.73
C ILE A 478 -2.39 20.21 -14.87
N ALA A 479 -1.24 20.40 -15.52
CA ALA A 479 -0.66 19.42 -16.42
C ALA A 479 0.83 19.26 -16.12
N VAL A 480 1.24 18.01 -15.95
CA VAL A 480 2.64 17.60 -15.79
C VAL A 480 3.00 16.73 -16.98
N GLU A 481 4.06 17.10 -17.68
CA GLU A 481 4.54 16.44 -18.88
C GLU A 481 6.02 16.14 -18.75
N GLY A 482 6.47 15.00 -19.28
CA GLY A 482 7.87 14.63 -19.29
C GLY A 482 8.17 13.59 -20.35
N VAL A 483 9.44 13.51 -20.74
CA VAL A 483 9.93 12.49 -21.67
C VAL A 483 10.71 11.46 -20.87
N PHE A 484 10.13 10.27 -20.73
CA PHE A 484 10.66 9.19 -19.91
C PHE A 484 11.31 8.13 -20.79
N LYS A 485 12.14 7.26 -20.20
CA LYS A 485 12.56 6.04 -20.91
C LYS A 485 11.33 5.15 -21.16
N GLY A 486 11.13 4.74 -22.40
CA GLY A 486 10.03 3.90 -22.86
C GLY A 486 10.53 2.50 -23.22
N ALA A 487 10.55 1.60 -22.23
CA ALA A 487 10.91 0.19 -22.44
C ALA A 487 10.10 -0.75 -21.54
N ASP A 488 10.10 -2.05 -21.85
CA ASP A 488 9.45 -3.12 -21.06
C ASP A 488 9.93 -3.17 -19.60
N ASN A 489 11.09 -2.60 -19.31
CA ASN A 489 11.68 -2.49 -17.98
C ASN A 489 11.44 -1.12 -17.31
N THR A 490 10.43 -0.39 -17.77
CA THR A 490 10.01 0.88 -17.16
C THR A 490 8.51 0.89 -16.87
N ALA A 491 8.07 1.75 -15.96
CA ALA A 491 6.67 2.00 -15.72
C ALA A 491 6.45 3.44 -15.27
N GLN A 492 5.57 4.17 -15.94
CA GLN A 492 5.14 5.51 -15.55
C GLN A 492 3.73 5.44 -14.97
N MET A 493 3.54 6.09 -13.83
CA MET A 493 2.35 5.93 -13.01
C MET A 493 1.80 7.31 -12.63
N PRO A 494 0.47 7.54 -12.72
CA PRO A 494 -0.11 8.78 -12.22
C PRO A 494 -0.08 8.77 -10.69
N ASN A 495 0.57 9.77 -10.11
CA ASN A 495 0.76 9.92 -8.68
C ASN A 495 -0.02 11.14 -8.20
N THR A 496 -1.12 10.90 -7.49
CA THR A 496 -2.04 11.94 -7.02
C THR A 496 -2.33 11.75 -5.55
N LEU A 497 -2.35 12.83 -4.77
CA LEU A 497 -2.68 12.80 -3.36
C LEU A 497 -3.49 14.04 -3.00
N THR A 498 -4.56 13.86 -2.24
CA THR A 498 -5.39 14.94 -1.71
C THR A 498 -5.13 15.22 -0.24
N THR A 499 -5.65 16.33 0.29
CA THR A 499 -5.54 16.73 1.72
C THR A 499 -6.17 15.73 2.68
N SER A 500 -7.09 14.87 2.23
CA SER A 500 -7.63 13.73 2.98
C SER A 500 -6.69 12.51 3.00
N TYR A 501 -5.49 12.64 2.42
CA TYR A 501 -4.55 11.57 2.11
C TYR A 501 -5.13 10.48 1.19
N GLY A 502 -6.24 10.79 0.51
CA GLY A 502 -6.81 9.95 -0.55
C GLY A 502 -6.18 10.23 -1.91
N VAL A 503 -6.62 9.49 -2.92
CA VAL A 503 -6.25 9.73 -4.32
C VAL A 503 -7.37 10.47 -5.04
N LEU A 504 -7.03 11.13 -6.15
CA LEU A 504 -8.02 11.82 -6.97
C LEU A 504 -9.07 10.84 -7.51
N ALA A 505 -10.33 11.27 -7.51
CA ALA A 505 -11.45 10.44 -7.94
C ALA A 505 -11.32 9.99 -9.41
N PRO A 506 -11.86 8.81 -9.77
CA PRO A 506 -11.94 8.38 -11.16
C PRO A 506 -12.51 9.46 -12.09
N GLY A 507 -11.86 9.69 -13.24
CA GLY A 507 -12.30 10.66 -14.24
C GLY A 507 -11.96 12.14 -13.92
N SER A 508 -11.43 12.44 -12.74
CA SER A 508 -10.95 13.79 -12.39
C SER A 508 -9.61 14.17 -13.03
N PHE A 509 -8.91 13.20 -13.61
CA PHE A 509 -7.66 13.38 -14.33
C PHE A 509 -7.60 12.51 -15.58
N GLU A 510 -6.63 12.80 -16.44
CA GLU A 510 -6.25 11.99 -17.59
C GLU A 510 -4.76 11.70 -17.53
N PHE A 511 -4.42 10.43 -17.72
CA PHE A 511 -3.05 9.96 -17.85
C PHE A 511 -2.86 9.31 -19.22
N SER A 512 -1.92 9.83 -20.01
CA SER A 512 -1.72 9.42 -21.40
C SER A 512 -0.23 9.28 -21.72
N HIS A 513 0.06 8.33 -22.60
CA HIS A 513 1.37 8.19 -23.23
C HIS A 513 1.26 8.66 -24.68
N GLY A 514 2.19 9.49 -25.12
CA GLY A 514 2.36 9.84 -26.53
C GLY A 514 3.03 8.71 -27.32
N ASP A 515 3.21 8.92 -28.61
CA ASP A 515 3.92 7.98 -29.46
C ASP A 515 5.37 7.81 -28.97
N ALA A 516 5.89 6.58 -29.05
CA ALA A 516 7.29 6.31 -28.76
C ALA A 516 8.16 7.15 -29.70
N ALA A 517 9.07 7.95 -29.13
CA ALA A 517 10.08 8.65 -29.90
C ALA A 517 11.02 7.62 -30.56
N ARG A 518 11.74 8.04 -31.62
CA ARG A 518 12.60 7.14 -32.41
C ARG A 518 13.72 6.46 -31.62
N ASP A 519 13.97 6.90 -30.38
CA ASP A 519 15.07 6.49 -29.53
C ASP A 519 14.63 5.72 -28.26
N GLY A 520 13.42 5.15 -28.24
CA GLY A 520 12.95 4.35 -27.09
C GLY A 520 12.57 5.20 -25.88
N GLU A 521 12.25 6.46 -26.09
CA GLU A 521 11.65 7.36 -25.09
C GLU A 521 10.13 7.46 -25.31
N VAL A 522 9.39 7.75 -24.25
CA VAL A 522 7.94 7.93 -24.26
C VAL A 522 7.58 9.27 -23.62
N ALA A 523 6.84 10.08 -24.37
CA ALA A 523 6.23 11.29 -23.81
C ALA A 523 5.08 10.87 -22.90
N VAL A 524 5.04 11.35 -21.67
CA VAL A 524 3.98 11.04 -20.71
C VAL A 524 3.37 12.33 -20.21
N ARG A 525 2.04 12.36 -20.15
CA ARG A 525 1.25 13.51 -19.74
C ARG A 525 0.22 13.08 -18.71
N LEU A 526 0.19 13.80 -17.59
CA LEU A 526 -0.86 13.75 -16.57
C LEU A 526 -1.51 15.12 -16.49
N ARG A 527 -2.84 15.20 -16.61
CA ARG A 527 -3.57 16.47 -16.50
C ARG A 527 -4.88 16.35 -15.74
N THR A 528 -5.31 17.39 -15.04
CA THR A 528 -6.62 17.42 -14.41
C THR A 528 -7.73 17.63 -15.44
N ARG A 529 -8.92 17.15 -15.11
CA ARG A 529 -10.19 17.36 -15.83
C ARG A 529 -11.20 18.18 -15.02
N MET A 530 -10.98 18.26 -13.73
CA MET A 530 -11.81 19.01 -12.78
C MET A 530 -10.89 19.91 -11.95
N GLU A 531 -11.46 21.01 -11.47
CA GLU A 531 -10.79 21.88 -10.51
C GLU A 531 -10.67 21.21 -9.13
N SER A 532 -9.66 21.59 -8.36
CA SER A 532 -9.44 21.07 -7.00
C SER A 532 -8.64 22.05 -6.15
N ASP A 533 -9.04 22.17 -4.89
CA ASP A 533 -8.36 22.89 -3.82
C ASP A 533 -7.76 21.94 -2.77
N GLU A 534 -7.76 20.64 -3.05
CA GLU A 534 -7.31 19.59 -2.12
C GLU A 534 -5.97 18.98 -2.53
N ILE A 535 -5.25 19.53 -3.52
CA ILE A 535 -4.04 18.88 -4.06
C ILE A 535 -2.87 18.95 -3.08
N LEU A 536 -2.36 17.79 -2.65
CA LEU A 536 -1.05 17.67 -1.98
C LEU A 536 0.04 17.25 -2.95
N THR A 537 -0.26 16.31 -3.84
CA THR A 537 0.68 15.81 -4.85
C THR A 537 -0.04 15.62 -6.17
N PHE A 538 0.57 16.08 -7.26
CA PHE A 538 0.11 15.80 -8.61
C PHE A 538 1.33 15.63 -9.54
N GLY A 539 1.60 14.40 -9.96
CA GLY A 539 2.81 14.11 -10.72
C GLY A 539 2.84 12.74 -11.37
N ILE A 540 3.93 12.48 -12.08
CA ILE A 540 4.23 11.21 -12.74
C ILE A 540 5.35 10.55 -11.94
N PHE A 541 5.07 9.37 -11.39
CA PHE A 541 6.05 8.54 -10.72
C PHE A 541 6.51 7.42 -11.66
N GLY A 542 7.77 7.46 -12.03
CA GLY A 542 8.41 6.58 -12.99
C GLY A 542 9.38 5.60 -12.32
N ARG A 543 9.35 4.35 -12.76
CA ARG A 543 10.31 3.31 -12.41
C ARG A 543 11.15 2.95 -13.62
N ASP A 544 12.46 2.87 -13.43
CA ASP A 544 13.42 2.25 -14.34
C ASP A 544 14.03 1.05 -13.61
N TYR A 545 13.45 -0.13 -13.84
CA TYR A 545 13.84 -1.36 -13.16
C TYR A 545 15.26 -1.83 -13.54
N THR A 546 15.83 -1.30 -14.63
CA THR A 546 17.21 -1.64 -15.04
C THR A 546 18.28 -1.02 -14.13
N ARG A 547 17.89 0.00 -13.35
CA ARG A 547 18.75 0.70 -12.39
C ARG A 547 18.53 0.24 -10.95
N ASP A 548 17.72 -0.80 -10.73
CA ASP A 548 17.59 -1.40 -9.41
C ASP A 548 18.94 -2.02 -9.00
N ALA A 549 19.24 -2.00 -7.69
CA ALA A 549 20.53 -2.42 -7.12
C ALA A 549 21.76 -1.60 -7.57
N TRP A 550 21.59 -0.50 -8.31
CA TRP A 550 22.67 0.46 -8.54
C TRP A 550 22.94 1.27 -7.26
N LEU A 551 24.09 1.94 -7.19
CA LEU A 551 24.40 2.84 -6.09
C LEU A 551 23.43 4.03 -6.09
N GLU A 552 23.05 4.46 -4.88
CA GLU A 552 22.22 5.64 -4.69
C GLU A 552 22.84 6.86 -5.35
N THR A 553 22.00 7.70 -5.96
CA THR A 553 22.47 8.91 -6.61
C THR A 553 23.01 9.88 -5.57
N PRO A 554 24.31 10.24 -5.62
CA PRO A 554 24.91 11.07 -4.60
C PRO A 554 24.34 12.48 -4.63
N TYR A 555 24.22 13.09 -3.46
CA TYR A 555 23.94 14.51 -3.37
C TYR A 555 25.10 15.31 -3.98
N ASN A 556 24.78 16.13 -4.99
CA ASN A 556 25.76 16.99 -5.65
C ASN A 556 26.11 18.18 -4.73
N SER A 557 26.93 17.93 -3.72
CA SER A 557 27.56 18.96 -2.87
C SER A 557 28.80 19.56 -3.54
N SER A 558 28.72 19.80 -4.85
CA SER A 558 29.74 20.49 -5.63
C SER A 558 29.76 21.98 -5.24
N ASN A 559 30.24 22.26 -4.03
CA ASN A 559 30.82 23.52 -3.55
C ASN A 559 31.47 23.42 -2.14
N ARG A 560 31.52 22.25 -1.47
CA ARG A 560 32.27 22.10 -0.20
C ARG A 560 33.38 21.04 -0.19
N ALA A 561 33.35 20.04 -1.06
CA ALA A 561 34.40 19.01 -1.08
C ALA A 561 35.76 19.58 -1.56
N GLY A 562 35.76 20.54 -2.49
CA GLY A 562 36.97 21.15 -3.02
C GLY A 562 37.73 22.01 -2.01
N THR A 563 37.06 22.64 -1.04
CA THR A 563 37.70 23.53 -0.05
C THR A 563 38.16 22.80 1.22
N VAL A 564 37.52 21.69 1.59
CA VAL A 564 37.92 20.88 2.75
C VAL A 564 39.12 19.98 2.41
N LEU A 565 39.15 19.37 1.22
CA LEU A 565 40.30 18.58 0.78
C LEU A 565 41.54 19.45 0.57
N PHE A 566 41.39 20.67 0.04
CA PHE A 566 42.52 21.59 -0.15
C PHE A 566 43.08 22.12 1.17
N SER A 567 42.22 22.44 2.16
CA SER A 567 42.66 22.93 3.47
C SER A 567 43.33 21.85 4.31
N GLN A 568 42.86 20.59 4.24
CA GLN A 568 43.51 19.46 4.90
C GLN A 568 44.85 19.10 4.24
N LEU A 569 44.96 19.17 2.91
CA LEU A 569 46.24 18.97 2.22
C LEU A 569 47.25 20.06 2.59
N LEU A 570 46.83 21.34 2.65
CA LEU A 570 47.69 22.45 3.04
C LEU A 570 48.16 22.33 4.50
N ALA A 571 47.27 21.94 5.40
CA ALA A 571 47.62 21.71 6.81
C ALA A 571 48.63 20.56 6.95
N PHE A 572 48.47 19.47 6.19
CA PHE A 572 49.40 18.34 6.22
C PHE A 572 50.78 18.70 5.64
N ILE A 573 50.82 19.49 4.57
CA ILE A 573 52.06 20.00 3.99
C ILE A 573 52.78 20.94 4.96
N LEU A 574 52.06 21.83 5.67
CA LEU A 574 52.63 22.72 6.67
C LEU A 574 53.20 21.95 7.88
N ILE A 575 52.51 20.90 8.33
CA ILE A 575 52.99 20.03 9.42
C ILE A 575 54.25 19.28 9.00
N LEU A 576 54.31 18.75 7.77
CA LEU A 576 55.50 18.10 7.23
C LEU A 576 56.68 19.07 7.09
N ALA A 577 56.44 20.30 6.63
CA ALA A 577 57.48 21.33 6.53
C ALA A 577 58.01 21.74 7.92
N MET A 578 57.13 21.90 8.90
CA MET A 578 57.53 22.17 10.29
C MET A 578 58.32 21.01 10.90
N TYR A 579 57.93 19.76 10.61
CA TYR A 579 58.64 18.57 11.09
C TYR A 579 60.03 18.42 10.47
N GLN A 580 60.18 18.70 9.17
CA GLN A 580 61.49 18.71 8.52
C GLN A 580 62.39 19.83 9.05
N THR A 581 61.82 21.00 9.34
CA THR A 581 62.58 22.10 9.94
C THR A 581 63.00 21.75 11.37
N TYR A 582 62.13 21.10 12.15
CA TYR A 582 62.46 20.61 13.50
C TYR A 582 63.64 19.62 13.51
N LEU A 583 63.69 18.71 12.53
CA LEU A 583 64.79 17.74 12.37
C LEU A 583 66.10 18.34 11.84
N GLN A 584 66.09 19.57 11.33
CA GLN A 584 67.31 20.27 10.90
C GLN A 584 67.93 21.12 12.01
N TYR A 585 67.18 21.45 13.06
CA TYR A 585 67.61 22.33 14.14
C TYR A 585 67.72 21.65 15.51
N ASN A 586 67.34 20.37 15.62
CA ASN A 586 67.63 19.45 16.73
C ASN A 586 68.19 18.16 16.16
#